data_AF-G3VKS3-F1
#
_entry.id   AF-G3VKS3-F1
#
_cell.length_a   1.000
_cell.length_b   1.000
_cell.length_c   1.000
_cell.angle_alpha   90.00
_cell.angle_beta   90.00
_cell.angle_gamma   90.00
#
_symmetry.space_group_name_H-M   'P 1'
#
loop_
_entity.id
_entity.type
_entity.pdbx_description
1 polymer ?
#
loop_
_entity_poly.entity_id
_entity_poly.type
_entity_poly.pdbx_seq_one_letter_code
_entity_poly.pdbx_strand_id
1 'polypeptide(L)'
;MAASALAAGLGPLRLGPSRGLRGRAVPRGPSAHGRGLPAPVVLGRSATACSRTEAPGSDLYCVELLRKRDYEGYLCCLLLPAEARSSAFALRAFNVELAQVKDSISQKTIGQMRMQFWKKAVEDIYSDSPPHQPVAIELWKAVKRHNLTKRWLMKIIDEREKNLDDKAYRNIKELETYAENTQSSLLYLTLEVLGVRDLHADHAASHIGKAQGIVTCLRATPYHISRRKVFLPMDICMLHSVSQEDFLRKNQDKNLRDVIYDIASQGHLHLKHARSFQKSVPVKAFPAFLLTVALDDYLEKIQRVDFDVFHPRLQQKNTLLALHLYIRSWKKRY
;
A
#
# COMPACT_ATOMS: atom_id res chain seq x y z
N MET A 1 -46.34 -13.96 16.14
CA MET A 1 -47.35 -15.03 16.12
C MET A 1 -48.37 -14.65 15.05
N ALA A 2 -48.22 -15.24 13.86
CA ALA A 2 -49.09 -16.32 13.32
C ALA A 2 -50.41 -15.74 12.78
N ALA A 3 -50.58 -15.64 11.45
CA ALA A 3 -51.19 -16.66 10.55
C ALA A 3 -52.72 -16.79 10.81
N SER A 4 -53.65 -16.95 9.88
CA SER A 4 -53.72 -17.34 8.47
C SER A 4 -55.17 -17.02 8.02
N ALA A 5 -55.49 -16.77 6.74
CA ALA A 5 -56.24 -17.68 5.84
C ALA A 5 -57.34 -16.86 5.11
N LEU A 6 -57.95 -17.18 3.97
CA LEU A 6 -57.78 -18.10 2.82
C LEU A 6 -58.86 -17.69 1.78
N ALA A 7 -58.64 -18.08 0.51
CA ALA A 7 -59.62 -18.51 -0.51
C ALA A 7 -59.68 -17.65 -1.79
N ALA A 8 -59.89 -18.17 -3.02
CA ALA A 8 -59.48 -19.36 -3.78
C ALA A 8 -60.40 -19.46 -5.01
N GLY A 9 -59.86 -19.87 -6.16
CA GLY A 9 -60.59 -20.49 -7.28
C GLY A 9 -60.69 -19.64 -8.56
N LEU A 10 -60.58 -20.15 -9.78
CA LEU A 10 -60.49 -21.51 -10.37
C LEU A 10 -59.98 -21.35 -11.84
N GLY A 11 -59.23 -22.34 -12.38
CA GLY A 11 -58.77 -22.40 -13.79
C GLY A 11 -59.85 -22.91 -14.76
N PRO A 12 -59.58 -23.78 -15.78
CA PRO A 12 -58.32 -24.20 -16.44
C PRO A 12 -58.46 -24.38 -17.99
N LEU A 13 -57.54 -25.14 -18.62
CA LEU A 13 -57.58 -25.94 -19.89
C LEU A 13 -56.46 -25.55 -20.91
N ARG A 14 -55.75 -26.40 -21.65
CA ARG A 14 -55.37 -27.84 -21.65
C ARG A 14 -54.49 -28.07 -22.93
N LEU A 15 -53.41 -28.89 -22.82
CA LEU A 15 -52.83 -29.87 -23.78
C LEU A 15 -52.55 -29.45 -25.26
N GLY A 16 -51.32 -29.44 -25.81
CA GLY A 16 -50.38 -30.56 -26.14
C GLY A 16 -50.31 -30.76 -27.69
N PRO A 17 -49.45 -31.61 -28.32
CA PRO A 17 -48.13 -32.16 -27.96
C PRO A 17 -47.08 -32.28 -29.14
N SER A 18 -45.85 -32.71 -28.78
CA SER A 18 -44.98 -33.76 -29.37
C SER A 18 -44.04 -33.60 -30.60
N ARG A 19 -42.93 -34.37 -30.49
CA ARG A 19 -41.86 -34.83 -31.42
C ARG A 19 -40.62 -33.92 -31.54
N GLY A 20 -39.38 -34.42 -31.51
CA GLY A 20 -38.85 -35.78 -31.47
C GLY A 20 -37.30 -35.76 -31.58
N LEU A 21 -36.67 -36.76 -30.97
CA LEU A 21 -35.23 -37.01 -30.83
C LEU A 21 -34.45 -37.17 -32.16
N ARG A 22 -33.14 -36.88 -32.14
CA ARG A 22 -32.05 -37.83 -32.49
C ARG A 22 -30.66 -37.17 -32.45
N GLY A 23 -29.70 -37.86 -31.83
CA GLY A 23 -28.27 -37.51 -31.85
C GLY A 23 -27.48 -38.18 -32.97
N ARG A 24 -26.20 -37.79 -33.10
CA ARG A 24 -25.05 -38.51 -33.70
C ARG A 24 -23.80 -37.63 -33.49
N ALA A 25 -22.79 -38.07 -32.75
CA ALA A 25 -21.72 -39.04 -33.05
C ALA A 25 -20.47 -38.39 -33.66
N VAL A 26 -19.34 -38.62 -32.98
CA VAL A 26 -17.96 -38.19 -33.25
C VAL A 26 -17.37 -38.98 -34.43
N PRO A 27 -16.56 -38.38 -35.33
CA PRO A 27 -15.85 -39.14 -36.35
C PRO A 27 -14.45 -39.59 -35.87
N ARG A 28 -14.17 -40.88 -36.06
CA ARG A 28 -12.84 -41.51 -36.06
C ARG A 28 -12.53 -42.00 -37.48
N GLY A 29 -11.26 -41.91 -37.87
CA GLY A 29 -10.61 -42.73 -38.89
C GLY A 29 -9.51 -42.00 -39.67
N PRO A 30 -8.60 -42.67 -40.39
CA PRO A 30 -8.29 -44.11 -40.41
C PRO A 30 -6.80 -44.45 -40.16
N SER A 31 -6.53 -45.73 -39.92
CA SER A 31 -5.20 -46.34 -39.83
C SER A 31 -4.61 -46.63 -41.21
N ALA A 32 -3.29 -46.48 -41.37
CA ALA A 32 -2.52 -47.04 -42.48
C ALA A 32 -1.25 -47.74 -41.96
N HIS A 33 -1.04 -48.97 -42.44
CA HIS A 33 0.14 -49.79 -42.22
C HIS A 33 1.31 -49.36 -43.12
N GLY A 34 2.54 -49.48 -42.62
CA GLY A 34 3.73 -49.45 -43.50
C GLY A 34 5.08 -49.30 -42.81
N ARG A 35 5.67 -50.45 -42.43
CA ARG A 35 7.12 -50.82 -42.42
C ARG A 35 8.13 -49.92 -41.69
N GLY A 36 8.85 -50.53 -40.74
CA GLY A 36 9.75 -49.88 -39.81
C GLY A 36 11.21 -49.75 -40.23
N LEU A 37 11.98 -49.13 -39.34
CA LEU A 37 13.44 -49.14 -39.14
C LEU A 37 13.73 -48.74 -37.67
N PRO A 38 14.90 -49.07 -37.09
CA PRO A 38 15.02 -49.53 -35.69
C PRO A 38 15.19 -48.43 -34.64
N ALA A 39 14.85 -48.82 -33.39
CA ALA A 39 14.87 -48.01 -32.18
C ALA A 39 16.28 -47.62 -31.70
N PRO A 40 16.48 -46.43 -31.11
CA PRO A 40 17.66 -46.16 -30.31
C PRO A 40 17.44 -46.62 -28.86
N VAL A 41 18.52 -47.21 -28.34
CA VAL A 41 18.73 -47.78 -27.01
C VAL A 41 18.22 -46.88 -25.87
N VAL A 42 17.33 -47.42 -25.03
CA VAL A 42 16.91 -46.82 -23.77
C VAL A 42 18.03 -47.01 -22.75
N LEU A 43 18.81 -45.94 -22.50
CA LEU A 43 19.60 -45.82 -21.28
C LEU A 43 18.68 -45.31 -20.17
N GLY A 44 18.43 -46.15 -19.17
CA GLY A 44 17.71 -45.78 -17.96
C GLY A 44 18.38 -44.60 -17.27
N ARG A 45 17.67 -43.48 -17.17
CA ARG A 45 17.98 -42.41 -16.23
C ARG A 45 16.94 -42.42 -15.13
N SER A 46 17.41 -42.70 -13.91
CA SER A 46 16.69 -42.57 -12.66
C SER A 46 15.87 -41.29 -12.61
N ALA A 47 14.56 -41.43 -12.52
CA ALA A 47 13.66 -40.35 -12.15
C ALA A 47 13.68 -40.20 -10.62
N THR A 48 14.59 -39.38 -10.11
CA THR A 48 14.58 -38.92 -8.73
C THR A 48 14.91 -37.43 -8.69
N ALA A 49 13.87 -36.61 -8.65
CA ALA A 49 13.67 -35.54 -7.66
C ALA A 49 12.46 -34.71 -8.07
N CYS A 50 11.35 -34.85 -7.35
CA CYS A 50 10.34 -33.80 -7.28
C CYS A 50 11.05 -32.49 -6.93
N SER A 51 11.02 -31.52 -7.84
CA SER A 51 11.34 -30.14 -7.51
C SER A 51 10.35 -29.70 -6.43
N ARG A 52 10.80 -29.66 -5.17
CA ARG A 52 10.13 -28.87 -4.15
C ARG A 52 10.13 -27.45 -4.71
N THR A 53 8.95 -26.88 -4.91
CA THR A 53 8.82 -25.45 -5.11
C THR A 53 9.37 -24.81 -3.85
N GLU A 54 10.65 -24.42 -3.85
CA GLU A 54 11.25 -23.69 -2.75
C GLU A 54 10.38 -22.45 -2.51
N ALA A 55 9.98 -22.24 -1.25
CA ALA A 55 9.28 -21.03 -0.89
C ALA A 55 10.12 -19.84 -1.39
N PRO A 56 9.51 -18.84 -2.05
CA PRO A 56 10.26 -17.70 -2.57
C PRO A 56 11.10 -17.08 -1.46
N GLY A 57 12.36 -16.74 -1.77
CA GLY A 57 13.29 -16.14 -0.83
C GLY A 57 12.68 -14.94 -0.09
N SER A 58 13.14 -14.68 1.14
CA SER A 58 12.62 -13.61 2.00
C SER A 58 12.74 -12.22 1.36
N ASP A 59 13.75 -12.02 0.52
CA ASP A 59 13.96 -10.85 -0.31
C ASP A 59 12.89 -10.71 -1.41
N LEU A 60 12.62 -11.78 -2.16
CA LEU A 60 11.58 -11.82 -3.19
C LEU A 60 10.20 -11.56 -2.60
N TYR A 61 9.94 -12.07 -1.39
CA TYR A 61 8.70 -11.77 -0.66
C TYR A 61 8.52 -10.27 -0.45
N CYS A 62 9.55 -9.56 0.05
CA CYS A 62 9.49 -8.12 0.28
C CYS A 62 9.24 -7.35 -1.03
N VAL A 63 9.89 -7.76 -2.12
CA VAL A 63 9.73 -7.16 -3.45
C VAL A 63 8.31 -7.34 -3.98
N GLU A 64 7.76 -8.55 -3.92
CA GLU A 64 6.40 -8.85 -4.39
C GLU A 64 5.32 -8.18 -3.52
N LEU A 65 5.55 -8.11 -2.21
CA LEU A 65 4.66 -7.40 -1.29
C LEU A 65 4.54 -5.94 -1.69
N LEU A 66 5.67 -5.27 -1.95
CA LEU A 66 5.69 -3.89 -2.40
C LEU A 66 5.04 -3.73 -3.77
N ARG A 67 5.37 -4.58 -4.74
CA ARG A 67 4.77 -4.50 -6.09
C ARG A 67 3.24 -4.55 -6.04
N LYS A 68 2.68 -5.32 -5.11
CA LYS A 68 1.22 -5.48 -4.94
C LYS A 68 0.58 -4.38 -4.10
N ARG A 69 1.24 -3.91 -3.03
CA ARG A 69 0.62 -3.06 -1.99
C ARG A 69 1.13 -1.63 -1.93
N ASP A 70 2.34 -1.37 -2.44
CA ASP A 70 3.00 -0.06 -2.44
C ASP A 70 3.80 0.11 -3.74
N TYR A 71 3.08 0.26 -4.87
CA TYR A 71 3.70 0.30 -6.19
C TYR A 71 4.55 1.56 -6.41
N GLU A 72 4.12 2.72 -5.90
CA GLU A 72 4.92 3.96 -5.94
C GLU A 72 6.24 3.74 -5.19
N GLY A 73 6.17 3.04 -4.05
CA GLY A 73 7.33 2.67 -3.28
C GLY A 73 8.25 1.65 -3.91
N TYR A 74 7.68 0.63 -4.53
CA TYR A 74 8.40 -0.34 -5.35
C TYR A 74 9.28 0.38 -6.38
N LEU A 75 8.71 1.31 -7.15
CA LEU A 75 9.45 2.07 -8.16
C LEU A 75 10.55 2.93 -7.54
N CYS A 76 10.29 3.61 -6.42
CA CYS A 76 11.31 4.40 -5.73
C CYS A 76 12.48 3.52 -5.26
N CYS A 77 12.20 2.32 -4.72
CA CYS A 77 13.24 1.40 -4.27
C CYS A 77 14.14 0.92 -5.42
N LEU A 78 13.62 0.76 -6.64
CA LEU A 78 14.43 0.36 -7.81
C LEU A 78 15.48 1.43 -8.20
N LEU A 79 15.24 2.69 -7.85
CA LEU A 79 16.11 3.83 -8.18
C LEU A 79 17.14 4.14 -7.09
N LEU A 80 17.15 3.39 -5.99
CA LEU A 80 18.17 3.50 -4.95
C LEU A 80 19.50 2.84 -5.38
N PRO A 81 20.64 3.24 -4.80
CA PRO A 81 21.93 2.57 -4.99
C PRO A 81 21.85 1.07 -4.70
N ALA A 82 22.62 0.27 -5.43
CA ALA A 82 22.51 -1.19 -5.41
C ALA A 82 22.61 -1.79 -4.00
N GLU A 83 23.48 -1.23 -3.18
CA GLU A 83 23.80 -1.64 -1.81
C GLU A 83 22.64 -1.35 -0.83
N ALA A 84 21.83 -0.34 -1.14
CA ALA A 84 20.71 0.13 -0.34
C ALA A 84 19.37 -0.53 -0.72
N ARG A 85 19.23 -1.03 -1.96
CA ARG A 85 17.95 -1.52 -2.50
C ARG A 85 17.28 -2.58 -1.63
N SER A 86 18.00 -3.64 -1.26
CA SER A 86 17.43 -4.74 -0.46
C SER A 86 16.93 -4.26 0.90
N SER A 87 17.71 -3.39 1.55
CA SER A 87 17.37 -2.82 2.86
C SER A 87 16.19 -1.86 2.79
N ALA A 88 16.08 -1.08 1.72
CA ALA A 88 14.91 -0.22 1.49
C ALA A 88 13.64 -1.03 1.20
N PHE A 89 13.73 -2.14 0.44
CA PHE A 89 12.61 -3.05 0.26
C PHE A 89 12.13 -3.63 1.59
N ALA A 90 13.07 -4.05 2.47
CA ALA A 90 12.74 -4.57 3.79
C ALA A 90 12.02 -3.53 4.68
N LEU A 91 12.54 -2.29 4.72
CA LEU A 91 11.94 -1.19 5.48
C LEU A 91 10.52 -0.86 5.02
N ARG A 92 10.31 -0.78 3.70
CA ARG A 92 8.98 -0.52 3.16
C ARG A 92 8.05 -1.71 3.36
N ALA A 93 8.53 -2.95 3.25
CA ALA A 93 7.75 -4.14 3.51
C ALA A 93 7.25 -4.18 4.96
N PHE A 94 8.12 -3.82 5.91
CA PHE A 94 7.75 -3.63 7.31
C PHE A 94 6.65 -2.58 7.49
N ASN A 95 6.78 -1.42 6.85
CA ASN A 95 5.71 -0.41 6.90
C ASN A 95 4.39 -0.91 6.29
N VAL A 96 4.44 -1.68 5.19
CA VAL A 96 3.27 -2.26 4.53
C VAL A 96 2.56 -3.29 5.42
N GLU A 97 3.30 -4.14 6.12
CA GLU A 97 2.77 -5.11 7.10
C GLU A 97 2.02 -4.39 8.22
N LEU A 98 2.67 -3.39 8.83
CA LEU A 98 2.07 -2.63 9.93
C LEU A 98 0.85 -1.81 9.48
N ALA A 99 0.90 -1.22 8.29
CA ALA A 99 -0.21 -0.41 7.76
C ALA A 99 -1.48 -1.22 7.53
N GLN A 100 -1.35 -2.49 7.14
CA GLN A 100 -2.49 -3.36 6.87
C GLN A 100 -3.17 -3.90 8.13
N VAL A 101 -2.53 -3.80 9.30
CA VAL A 101 -3.09 -4.37 10.53
C VAL A 101 -4.47 -3.79 10.82
N LYS A 102 -4.62 -2.46 10.79
CA LYS A 102 -5.90 -1.80 11.11
C LYS A 102 -7.03 -2.24 10.17
N ASP A 103 -6.74 -2.42 8.89
CA ASP A 103 -7.74 -2.75 7.87
C ASP A 103 -8.09 -4.24 7.79
N SER A 104 -7.29 -5.11 8.41
CA SER A 104 -7.41 -6.57 8.32
C SER A 104 -7.91 -7.24 9.61
N ILE A 105 -8.30 -6.46 10.61
CA ILE A 105 -8.80 -6.95 11.89
C ILE A 105 -10.28 -6.57 12.10
N SER A 106 -11.00 -7.44 12.81
CA SER A 106 -12.37 -7.15 13.27
C SER A 106 -12.42 -6.70 14.74
N GLN A 107 -11.41 -7.08 15.53
CA GLN A 107 -11.34 -6.77 16.96
C GLN A 107 -10.02 -6.09 17.29
N LYS A 108 -10.07 -5.02 18.08
CA LYS A 108 -8.89 -4.26 18.52
C LYS A 108 -7.83 -5.14 19.16
N THR A 109 -8.24 -6.12 19.98
CA THR A 109 -7.33 -7.06 20.66
C THR A 109 -6.45 -7.83 19.67
N ILE A 110 -6.98 -8.22 18.51
CA ILE A 110 -6.20 -8.91 17.47
C ILE A 110 -5.16 -7.97 16.86
N GLY A 111 -5.53 -6.71 16.65
CA GLY A 111 -4.60 -5.67 16.22
C GLY A 111 -3.46 -5.49 17.22
N GLN A 112 -3.80 -5.39 18.51
CA GLN A 112 -2.82 -5.27 19.59
C GLN A 112 -1.87 -6.47 19.62
N MET A 113 -2.39 -7.71 19.52
CA MET A 113 -1.53 -8.91 19.45
C MET A 113 -0.54 -8.86 18.27
N ARG A 114 -0.97 -8.41 17.09
CA ARG A 114 -0.09 -8.23 15.93
C ARG A 114 0.96 -7.13 16.14
N MET A 115 0.59 -6.01 16.77
CA MET A 115 1.55 -4.97 17.13
C MET A 115 2.56 -5.46 18.16
N GLN A 116 2.12 -6.21 19.17
CA GLN A 116 3.00 -6.82 20.17
C GLN A 116 3.97 -7.84 19.55
N PHE A 117 3.52 -8.64 18.59
CA PHE A 117 4.40 -9.48 17.78
C PHE A 117 5.50 -8.65 17.11
N TRP A 118 5.15 -7.53 16.46
CA TRP A 118 6.13 -6.68 15.79
C TRP A 118 7.08 -5.96 16.76
N LYS A 119 6.61 -5.54 17.94
CA LYS A 119 7.49 -5.00 18.99
C LYS A 119 8.53 -6.04 19.40
N LYS A 120 8.07 -7.25 19.71
CA LYS A 120 8.96 -8.36 20.05
C LYS A 120 9.90 -8.71 18.89
N ALA A 121 9.41 -8.76 17.66
CA ALA A 121 10.24 -9.02 16.49
C ALA A 121 11.37 -7.99 16.35
N VAL A 122 11.09 -6.70 16.60
CA VAL A 122 12.14 -5.67 16.63
C VAL A 122 13.12 -5.90 17.78
N GLU A 123 12.67 -6.22 18.99
CA GLU A 123 13.56 -6.58 20.10
C GLU A 123 14.50 -7.76 19.74
N ASP A 124 13.93 -8.81 19.17
CA ASP A 124 14.62 -10.03 18.75
C ASP A 124 15.62 -9.76 17.61
N ILE A 125 15.28 -8.88 16.65
CA ILE A 125 16.18 -8.42 15.59
C ILE A 125 17.43 -7.74 16.18
N TYR A 126 17.26 -6.86 17.16
CA TYR A 126 18.39 -6.16 17.80
C TYR A 126 19.16 -7.05 18.78
N SER A 127 18.59 -8.19 19.16
CA SER A 127 19.24 -9.24 19.96
C SER A 127 19.86 -10.36 19.10
N ASP A 128 19.95 -10.16 17.79
CA ASP A 128 20.52 -11.10 16.81
C ASP A 128 19.79 -12.44 16.66
N SER A 129 18.49 -12.46 16.97
CA SER A 129 17.65 -13.66 16.92
C SER A 129 16.33 -13.39 16.17
N PRO A 130 16.35 -12.95 14.90
CA PRO A 130 15.13 -12.56 14.18
C PRO A 130 14.14 -13.74 14.09
N PRO A 131 12.81 -13.49 14.25
CA PRO A 131 11.83 -14.54 14.06
C PRO A 131 11.80 -15.02 12.60
N HIS A 132 11.32 -16.25 12.38
CA HIS A 132 11.14 -16.84 11.05
C HIS A 132 9.98 -16.22 10.26
N GLN A 133 10.01 -14.89 10.10
CA GLN A 133 9.08 -14.11 9.30
C GLN A 133 9.91 -13.39 8.20
N PRO A 134 9.53 -13.50 6.91
CA PRO A 134 10.37 -13.04 5.79
C PRO A 134 10.84 -11.58 5.89
N VAL A 135 9.94 -10.67 6.28
CA VAL A 135 10.24 -9.25 6.41
C VAL A 135 11.18 -8.98 7.59
N ALA A 136 11.02 -9.69 8.72
CA ALA A 136 11.87 -9.58 9.91
C ALA A 136 13.29 -10.06 9.62
N ILE A 137 13.45 -11.12 8.83
CA ILE A 137 14.75 -11.62 8.36
C ILE A 137 15.46 -10.56 7.50
N GLU A 138 14.78 -9.98 6.52
CA GLU A 138 15.37 -8.93 5.69
C GLU A 138 15.62 -7.63 6.46
N LEU A 139 14.75 -7.30 7.42
CA LEU A 139 14.93 -6.16 8.29
C LEU A 139 16.15 -6.33 9.21
N TRP A 140 16.38 -7.54 9.73
CA TRP A 140 17.60 -7.87 10.48
C TRP A 140 18.86 -7.66 9.65
N LYS A 141 18.89 -8.15 8.40
CA LYS A 141 20.01 -7.89 7.48
C LYS A 141 20.24 -6.39 7.27
N ALA A 142 19.16 -5.60 7.14
CA ALA A 142 19.23 -4.15 7.00
C ALA A 142 19.77 -3.47 8.27
N VAL A 143 19.29 -3.86 9.45
CA VAL A 143 19.76 -3.34 10.75
C VAL A 143 21.26 -3.60 10.92
N LYS A 144 21.73 -4.83 10.66
CA LYS A 144 23.15 -5.19 10.74
C LYS A 144 24.01 -4.43 9.74
N ARG A 145 23.53 -4.25 8.50
CA ARG A 145 24.29 -3.59 7.43
C ARG A 145 24.44 -2.08 7.65
N HIS A 146 23.39 -1.41 8.12
CA HIS A 146 23.32 0.05 8.14
C HIS A 146 23.34 0.66 9.54
N ASN A 147 23.38 -0.16 10.59
CA ASN A 147 23.26 0.26 11.99
C ASN A 147 22.04 1.18 12.21
N LEU A 148 20.88 0.66 11.80
CA LEU A 148 19.62 1.40 11.85
C LEU A 148 19.21 1.72 13.28
N THR A 149 18.57 2.87 13.48
CA THR A 149 18.14 3.31 14.81
C THR A 149 16.84 2.62 15.21
N LYS A 150 16.91 1.76 16.23
CA LYS A 150 15.78 1.01 16.81
C LYS A 150 14.57 1.88 17.12
N ARG A 151 14.82 3.08 17.66
CA ARG A 151 13.77 4.03 18.07
C ARG A 151 12.78 4.32 16.93
N TRP A 152 13.24 4.44 15.69
CA TRP A 152 12.35 4.75 14.56
C TRP A 152 11.41 3.60 14.23
N LEU A 153 11.90 2.36 14.27
CA LEU A 153 11.07 1.17 14.05
C LEU A 153 9.99 1.04 15.14
N MET A 154 10.39 1.18 16.41
CA MET A 154 9.47 1.13 17.54
C MET A 154 8.43 2.25 17.47
N LYS A 155 8.84 3.47 17.11
CA LYS A 155 7.95 4.63 16.98
C LYS A 155 6.83 4.41 15.96
N ILE A 156 7.11 3.76 14.83
CA ILE A 156 6.10 3.40 13.82
C ILE A 156 5.08 2.41 14.41
N ILE A 157 5.55 1.39 15.14
CA ILE A 157 4.68 0.37 15.75
C ILE A 157 3.79 1.02 16.82
N ASP A 158 4.39 1.79 17.73
CA ASP A 158 3.69 2.45 18.83
C ASP A 158 2.60 3.42 18.32
N GLU A 159 2.91 4.20 17.28
CA GLU A 159 1.93 5.11 16.69
C GLU A 159 0.77 4.37 16.04
N ARG A 160 1.05 3.29 15.31
CA ARG A 160 -0.01 2.49 14.68
C ARG A 160 -0.84 1.70 15.69
N GLU A 161 -0.25 1.26 16.80
CA GLU A 161 -0.98 0.65 17.91
C GLU A 161 -1.95 1.64 18.56
N LYS A 162 -1.52 2.87 18.82
CA LYS A 162 -2.39 3.95 19.31
C LYS A 162 -3.53 4.25 18.35
N ASN A 163 -3.27 4.15 17.04
CA ASN A 163 -4.26 4.41 15.99
C ASN A 163 -5.11 3.17 15.61
N LEU A 164 -5.10 2.09 16.38
CA LEU A 164 -6.01 0.95 16.14
C LEU A 164 -7.48 1.30 16.35
N ASP A 165 -7.76 2.36 17.12
CA ASP A 165 -9.11 2.87 17.25
C ASP A 165 -9.55 3.59 15.96
N ASP A 166 -10.82 3.43 15.59
CA ASP A 166 -11.43 4.12 14.45
C ASP A 166 -11.82 5.58 14.79
N LYS A 167 -10.91 6.30 15.46
CA LYS A 167 -11.10 7.71 15.85
C LYS A 167 -10.65 8.62 14.71
N ALA A 168 -11.47 9.61 14.39
CA ALA A 168 -11.09 10.71 13.50
C ALA A 168 -10.05 11.60 14.19
N TYR A 169 -9.22 12.27 13.40
CA TYR A 169 -8.28 13.26 13.92
C TYR A 169 -9.02 14.50 14.40
N ARG A 170 -8.68 14.98 15.59
CA ARG A 170 -9.28 16.19 16.16
C ARG A 170 -8.92 17.43 15.35
N ASN A 171 -7.68 17.48 14.89
CA ASN A 171 -7.15 18.59 14.11
C ASN A 171 -6.07 18.15 13.13
N ILE A 172 -5.68 19.06 12.23
CA ILE A 172 -4.63 18.79 11.24
C ILE A 172 -3.30 18.42 11.90
N LYS A 173 -2.97 19.03 13.05
CA LYS A 173 -1.73 18.76 13.78
C LYS A 173 -1.65 17.32 14.30
N GLU A 174 -2.77 16.71 14.65
CA GLU A 174 -2.81 15.29 15.03
C GLU A 174 -2.50 14.38 13.83
N LEU A 175 -3.04 14.69 12.65
CA LEU A 175 -2.70 14.00 11.40
C LEU A 175 -1.21 14.17 11.05
N GLU A 176 -0.67 15.37 11.17
CA GLU A 176 0.75 15.64 10.97
C GLU A 176 1.63 14.88 11.98
N THR A 177 1.21 14.79 13.24
CA THR A 177 1.94 14.05 14.28
C THR A 177 1.95 12.55 13.97
N TYR A 178 0.81 12.00 13.56
CA TYR A 178 0.71 10.61 13.11
C TYR A 178 1.63 10.36 11.90
N ALA A 179 1.64 11.28 10.93
CA ALA A 179 2.47 11.20 9.74
C ALA A 179 3.97 11.31 10.07
N GLU A 180 4.35 12.18 11.00
CA GLU A 180 5.73 12.31 11.50
C GLU A 180 6.21 11.03 12.19
N ASN A 181 5.36 10.44 13.02
CA ASN A 181 5.72 9.25 13.77
C ASN A 181 5.75 7.99 12.89
N THR A 182 5.07 7.99 11.73
CA THR A 182 5.03 6.84 10.79
C THR A 182 5.87 7.08 9.53
N GLN A 183 5.47 7.99 8.66
CA GLN A 183 6.11 8.22 7.36
C GLN A 183 7.47 8.91 7.49
N SER A 184 7.61 9.92 8.35
CA SER A 184 8.92 10.56 8.57
C SER A 184 9.91 9.61 9.22
N SER A 185 9.47 8.81 10.22
CA SER A 185 10.29 7.72 10.79
C SER A 185 10.83 6.75 9.74
N LEU A 186 10.02 6.38 8.75
CA LEU A 186 10.44 5.53 7.63
C LEU A 186 11.47 6.24 6.73
N LEU A 187 11.31 7.54 6.51
CA LEU A 187 12.28 8.35 5.74
C LEU A 187 13.60 8.50 6.50
N TYR A 188 13.60 8.71 7.82
CA TYR A 188 14.82 8.73 8.64
C TYR A 188 15.59 7.41 8.51
N LEU A 189 14.90 6.27 8.61
CA LEU A 189 15.51 4.96 8.38
C LEU A 189 16.04 4.80 6.95
N THR A 190 15.36 5.38 5.95
CA THR A 190 15.81 5.36 4.56
C THR A 190 17.08 6.21 4.36
N LEU A 191 17.18 7.36 5.04
CA LEU A 191 18.40 8.17 5.07
C LEU A 191 19.56 7.41 5.72
N GLU A 192 19.32 6.68 6.82
CA GLU A 192 20.32 5.82 7.46
C GLU A 192 20.79 4.69 6.54
N VAL A 193 19.88 4.06 5.78
CA VAL A 193 20.23 3.08 4.73
C VAL A 193 21.14 3.71 3.67
N LEU A 194 20.90 4.96 3.29
CA LEU A 194 21.76 5.71 2.38
C LEU A 194 23.05 6.23 3.05
N GLY A 195 23.24 5.99 4.35
CA GLY A 195 24.38 6.50 5.11
C GLY A 195 24.41 8.02 5.17
N VAL A 196 23.25 8.66 5.27
CA VAL A 196 23.09 10.11 5.45
C VAL A 196 22.69 10.38 6.90
N ARG A 197 23.47 11.20 7.59
CA ARG A 197 23.15 11.78 8.90
C ARG A 197 23.36 13.28 8.81
N ASP A 198 22.30 14.00 8.48
CA ASP A 198 22.35 15.43 8.19
C ASP A 198 21.08 16.11 8.68
N LEU A 199 21.24 17.22 9.40
CA LEU A 199 20.12 17.94 10.02
C LEU A 199 19.14 18.50 8.98
N HIS A 200 19.62 18.97 7.83
CA HIS A 200 18.75 19.50 6.78
C HIS A 200 18.00 18.38 6.06
N ALA A 201 18.65 17.23 5.84
CA ALA A 201 17.99 16.03 5.33
C ALA A 201 16.88 15.56 6.29
N ASP A 202 17.12 15.59 7.60
CA ASP A 202 16.10 15.24 8.59
C ASP A 202 14.93 16.24 8.59
N HIS A 203 15.18 17.54 8.51
CA HIS A 203 14.10 18.53 8.37
C HIS A 203 13.29 18.35 7.09
N ALA A 204 13.96 18.07 5.96
CA ALA A 204 13.28 17.75 4.71
C ALA A 204 12.45 16.46 4.83
N ALA A 205 13.00 15.41 5.42
CA ALA A 205 12.32 14.14 5.66
C ALA A 205 11.07 14.31 6.55
N SER A 206 11.15 15.13 7.61
CA SER A 206 10.01 15.46 8.47
C SER A 206 8.85 16.03 7.66
N HIS A 207 9.12 17.05 6.85
CA HIS A 207 8.09 17.70 6.05
C HIS A 207 7.56 16.78 4.94
N ILE A 208 8.41 16.01 4.26
CA ILE A 208 7.97 15.05 3.24
C ILE A 208 7.09 13.96 3.86
N GLY A 209 7.46 13.43 5.02
CA GLY A 209 6.66 12.41 5.71
C GLY A 209 5.29 12.94 6.13
N LYS A 210 5.22 14.18 6.63
CA LYS A 210 3.93 14.84 6.92
C LYS A 210 3.07 15.02 5.66
N ALA A 211 3.65 15.53 4.57
CA ALA A 211 2.96 15.66 3.30
C ALA A 211 2.45 14.30 2.79
N GLN A 212 3.26 13.24 2.90
CA GLN A 212 2.87 11.89 2.53
C GLN A 212 1.68 11.41 3.36
N GLY A 213 1.70 11.59 4.69
CA GLY A 213 0.57 11.20 5.54
C GLY A 213 -0.72 11.93 5.21
N ILE A 214 -0.66 13.24 4.94
CA ILE A 214 -1.81 14.04 4.50
C ILE A 214 -2.36 13.52 3.16
N VAL A 215 -1.49 13.33 2.16
CA VAL A 215 -1.88 12.81 0.85
C VAL A 215 -2.47 11.40 0.97
N THR A 216 -1.90 10.53 1.80
CA THR A 216 -2.45 9.20 2.07
C THR A 216 -3.84 9.27 2.71
N CYS A 217 -4.06 10.18 3.67
CA CYS A 217 -5.37 10.41 4.29
C CYS A 217 -6.42 10.81 3.23
N LEU A 218 -6.09 11.77 2.37
CA LEU A 218 -6.95 12.20 1.26
C LEU A 218 -7.23 11.05 0.29
N ARG A 219 -6.19 10.36 -0.18
CA ARG A 219 -6.30 9.22 -1.11
C ARG A 219 -7.19 8.10 -0.57
N ALA A 220 -7.12 7.83 0.74
CA ALA A 220 -7.88 6.78 1.39
C ALA A 220 -9.33 7.16 1.71
N THR A 221 -9.71 8.43 1.55
CA THR A 221 -11.04 8.94 1.93
C THR A 221 -12.19 8.18 1.26
N PRO A 222 -12.21 7.95 -0.07
CA PRO A 222 -13.30 7.20 -0.72
C PRO A 222 -13.41 5.76 -0.19
N TYR A 223 -12.27 5.13 0.08
CA TYR A 223 -12.20 3.77 0.62
C TYR A 223 -12.75 3.69 2.05
N HIS A 224 -12.35 4.61 2.94
CA HIS A 224 -12.85 4.65 4.31
C HIS A 224 -14.35 4.96 4.38
N ILE A 225 -14.83 5.89 3.53
CA ILE A 225 -16.25 6.25 3.46
C ILE A 225 -17.10 5.06 3.03
N SER A 226 -16.62 4.22 2.09
CA SER A 226 -17.33 3.00 1.71
C SER A 226 -17.55 2.01 2.87
N ARG A 227 -16.74 2.14 3.93
CA ARG A 227 -16.85 1.38 5.20
C ARG A 227 -17.49 2.18 6.33
N ARG A 228 -18.14 3.30 6.01
CA ARG A 228 -18.74 4.23 6.97
C ARG A 228 -17.77 4.81 8.00
N LYS A 229 -16.52 5.08 7.57
CA LYS A 229 -15.49 5.71 8.41
C LYS A 229 -15.00 7.01 7.77
N VAL A 230 -14.78 8.03 8.59
CA VAL A 230 -14.22 9.32 8.17
C VAL A 230 -13.05 9.64 9.09
N PHE A 231 -11.87 9.87 8.49
CA PHE A 231 -10.62 10.14 9.21
C PHE A 231 -10.03 11.50 8.84
N LEU A 232 -10.84 12.44 8.36
CA LEU A 232 -10.39 13.79 8.04
C LEU A 232 -10.28 14.62 9.34
N PRO A 233 -9.40 15.65 9.39
CA PRO A 233 -9.30 16.58 10.50
C PRO A 233 -10.64 17.28 10.81
N MET A 234 -11.14 17.07 12.03
CA MET A 234 -12.47 17.57 12.41
C MET A 234 -12.53 19.09 12.58
N ASP A 235 -11.43 19.75 12.93
CA ASP A 235 -11.31 21.22 12.98
C ASP A 235 -11.61 21.87 11.61
N ILE A 236 -11.06 21.32 10.54
CA ILE A 236 -11.28 21.82 9.17
C ILE A 236 -12.69 21.49 8.71
N CYS A 237 -13.21 20.30 9.01
CA CYS A 237 -14.60 19.96 8.73
C CYS A 237 -15.58 20.95 9.40
N MET A 238 -15.35 21.27 10.67
CA MET A 238 -16.17 22.24 11.41
C MET A 238 -16.04 23.67 10.85
N LEU A 239 -14.83 24.09 10.45
CA LEU A 239 -14.60 25.40 9.85
C LEU A 239 -15.51 25.65 8.63
N HIS A 240 -15.72 24.62 7.80
CA HIS A 240 -16.56 24.67 6.60
C HIS A 240 -17.99 24.19 6.85
N SER A 241 -18.38 23.96 8.11
CA SER A 241 -19.71 23.45 8.49
C SER A 241 -20.08 22.12 7.80
N VAL A 242 -19.08 21.25 7.59
CA VAL A 242 -19.25 19.93 6.97
C VAL A 242 -19.26 18.87 8.07
N SER A 243 -20.33 18.09 8.12
CA SER A 243 -20.46 16.96 9.04
C SER A 243 -19.80 15.70 8.46
N GLN A 244 -19.57 14.68 9.30
CA GLN A 244 -19.14 13.37 8.81
C GLN A 244 -20.19 12.73 7.90
N GLU A 245 -21.48 13.01 8.13
CA GLU A 245 -22.56 12.43 7.33
C GLU A 245 -22.55 12.95 5.89
N ASP A 246 -22.14 14.20 5.67
CA ASP A 246 -22.02 14.78 4.32
C ASP A 246 -21.00 14.00 3.46
N PHE A 247 -19.89 13.59 4.08
CA PHE A 247 -18.92 12.69 3.45
C PHE A 247 -19.52 11.31 3.18
N LEU A 248 -20.30 10.74 4.11
CA LEU A 248 -20.93 9.44 3.95
C LEU A 248 -21.96 9.41 2.81
N ARG A 249 -22.67 10.52 2.61
CA ARG A 249 -23.62 10.72 1.50
C ARG A 249 -22.91 10.99 0.17
N LYS A 250 -21.59 11.18 0.19
CA LYS A 250 -20.77 11.58 -0.97
C LYS A 250 -21.29 12.84 -1.63
N ASN A 251 -21.68 13.80 -0.81
CA ASN A 251 -22.11 15.09 -1.32
C ASN A 251 -20.95 15.79 -2.03
N GLN A 252 -21.21 16.49 -3.14
CA GLN A 252 -20.19 17.23 -3.91
C GLN A 252 -20.31 18.74 -3.72
N ASP A 253 -20.90 19.13 -2.60
CA ASP A 253 -21.07 20.51 -2.20
C ASP A 253 -19.74 21.27 -2.14
N LYS A 254 -19.84 22.58 -2.37
CA LYS A 254 -18.69 23.48 -2.34
C LYS A 254 -17.94 23.39 -1.00
N ASN A 255 -18.66 23.38 0.12
CA ASN A 255 -18.05 23.32 1.45
C ASN A 255 -17.20 22.04 1.65
N LEU A 256 -17.62 20.91 1.08
CA LEU A 256 -16.84 19.67 1.16
C LEU A 256 -15.56 19.77 0.34
N ARG A 257 -15.63 20.37 -0.85
CA ARG A 257 -14.43 20.67 -1.65
C ARG A 257 -13.49 21.63 -0.94
N ASP A 258 -14.02 22.63 -0.24
CA ASP A 258 -13.24 23.59 0.54
C ASP A 258 -12.50 22.91 1.72
N VAL A 259 -13.11 21.90 2.39
CA VAL A 259 -12.41 21.05 3.38
C VAL A 259 -11.23 20.31 2.74
N ILE A 260 -11.46 19.68 1.58
CA ILE A 260 -10.41 18.92 0.88
C ILE A 260 -9.31 19.85 0.38
N TYR A 261 -9.65 21.05 -0.08
CA TYR A 261 -8.73 22.11 -0.47
C TYR A 261 -7.80 22.49 0.68
N ASP A 262 -8.34 22.78 1.86
CA ASP A 262 -7.53 23.20 3.01
C ASP A 262 -6.57 22.10 3.46
N ILE A 263 -7.04 20.84 3.51
CA ILE A 263 -6.20 19.70 3.87
C ILE A 263 -5.10 19.48 2.81
N ALA A 264 -5.44 19.51 1.52
CA ALA A 264 -4.48 19.36 0.44
C ALA A 264 -3.43 20.49 0.44
N SER A 265 -3.86 21.70 0.77
CA SER A 265 -2.99 22.87 0.91
C SER A 265 -1.92 22.67 1.98
N GLN A 266 -2.26 22.06 3.13
CA GLN A 266 -1.28 21.72 4.17
C GLN A 266 -0.23 20.73 3.67
N GLY A 267 -0.64 19.71 2.91
CA GLY A 267 0.28 18.78 2.25
C GLY A 267 1.22 19.49 1.27
N HIS A 268 0.69 20.41 0.46
CA HIS A 268 1.49 21.21 -0.47
C HIS A 268 2.49 22.14 0.24
N LEU A 269 2.08 22.81 1.32
CA LEU A 269 2.95 23.68 2.11
C LEU A 269 4.13 22.91 2.71
N HIS A 270 3.91 21.69 3.20
CA HIS A 270 4.98 20.83 3.66
C HIS A 270 5.97 20.46 2.55
N LEU A 271 5.51 20.12 1.34
CA LEU A 271 6.42 19.88 0.21
C LEU A 271 7.23 21.12 -0.15
N LYS A 272 6.61 22.30 -0.12
CA LYS A 272 7.29 23.58 -0.35
C LYS A 272 8.36 23.84 0.72
N HIS A 273 8.06 23.57 1.99
CA HIS A 273 9.03 23.70 3.08
C HIS A 273 10.16 22.67 2.96
N ALA A 274 9.88 21.42 2.62
CA ALA A 274 10.93 20.42 2.40
C ALA A 274 11.92 20.84 1.29
N ARG A 275 11.41 21.51 0.26
CA ARG A 275 12.20 22.02 -0.87
C ARG A 275 12.97 23.30 -0.56
N SER A 276 12.60 24.06 0.47
CA SER A 276 13.40 25.23 0.89
C SER A 276 14.79 24.81 1.38
N PHE A 277 14.93 23.58 1.89
CA PHE A 277 16.20 22.97 2.31
C PHE A 277 17.03 22.38 1.16
N GLN A 278 16.55 22.37 -0.08
CA GLN A 278 17.16 21.63 -1.20
C GLN A 278 18.64 21.96 -1.42
N LYS A 279 19.07 23.21 -1.18
CA LYS A 279 20.47 23.63 -1.32
C LYS A 279 21.38 23.11 -0.21
N SER A 280 20.84 22.87 0.98
CA SER A 280 21.58 22.42 2.16
C SER A 280 21.56 20.90 2.32
N VAL A 281 20.60 20.21 1.70
CA VAL A 281 20.50 18.75 1.76
C VAL A 281 21.58 18.10 0.89
N PRO A 282 22.33 17.11 1.40
CA PRO A 282 23.32 16.39 0.62
C PRO A 282 22.65 15.61 -0.52
N VAL A 283 23.24 15.64 -1.71
CA VAL A 283 22.74 14.95 -2.92
C VAL A 283 22.48 13.46 -2.69
N LYS A 284 23.26 12.83 -1.80
CA LYS A 284 23.11 11.42 -1.42
C LYS A 284 21.75 11.11 -0.78
N ALA A 285 21.06 12.10 -0.21
CA ALA A 285 19.73 11.97 0.39
C ALA A 285 18.59 11.96 -0.63
N PHE A 286 18.77 12.57 -1.80
CA PHE A 286 17.68 12.77 -2.77
C PHE A 286 16.96 11.48 -3.20
N PRO A 287 17.63 10.32 -3.35
CA PRO A 287 16.94 9.07 -3.62
C PRO A 287 15.90 8.68 -2.56
N ALA A 288 16.08 9.04 -1.29
CA ALA A 288 15.07 8.81 -0.24
C ALA A 288 13.79 9.63 -0.45
N PHE A 289 13.89 10.75 -1.17
CA PHE A 289 12.82 11.71 -1.35
C PHE A 289 12.08 11.58 -2.69
N LEU A 290 12.41 10.58 -3.51
CA LEU A 290 11.79 10.38 -4.83
C LEU A 290 10.27 10.22 -4.79
N LEU A 291 9.70 9.76 -3.68
CA LEU A 291 8.26 9.60 -3.53
C LEU A 291 7.51 10.94 -3.64
N THR A 292 8.17 12.08 -3.41
CA THR A 292 7.61 13.42 -3.62
C THR A 292 7.02 13.61 -5.03
N VAL A 293 7.55 12.92 -6.04
CA VAL A 293 7.02 12.94 -7.42
C VAL A 293 5.58 12.40 -7.47
N ALA A 294 5.29 11.35 -6.71
CA ALA A 294 3.94 10.79 -6.62
C ALA A 294 3.01 11.66 -5.77
N LEU A 295 3.56 12.35 -4.76
CA LEU A 295 2.81 13.30 -3.94
C LEU A 295 2.39 14.53 -4.76
N ASP A 296 3.31 15.10 -5.55
CA ASP A 296 3.00 16.19 -6.48
C ASP A 296 1.95 15.76 -7.50
N ASP A 297 2.10 14.58 -8.11
CA ASP A 297 1.13 14.05 -9.09
C ASP A 297 -0.29 13.99 -8.52
N TYR A 298 -0.43 13.54 -7.27
CA TYR A 298 -1.73 13.51 -6.62
C TYR A 298 -2.28 14.90 -6.32
N LEU A 299 -1.46 15.79 -5.76
CA LEU A 299 -1.87 17.15 -5.41
C LEU A 299 -2.27 17.96 -6.66
N GLU A 300 -1.57 17.78 -7.78
CA GLU A 300 -1.95 18.37 -9.07
C GLU A 300 -3.27 17.76 -9.59
N LYS A 301 -3.44 16.44 -9.48
CA LYS A 301 -4.67 15.78 -9.94
C LYS A 301 -5.89 16.21 -9.14
N ILE A 302 -5.79 16.30 -7.81
CA ILE A 302 -6.90 16.71 -6.95
C ILE A 302 -7.26 18.18 -7.19
N GLN A 303 -6.26 19.04 -7.44
CA GLN A 303 -6.49 20.42 -7.87
C GLN A 303 -7.22 20.50 -9.22
N ARG A 304 -6.84 19.70 -10.22
CA ARG A 304 -7.46 19.69 -11.56
C ARG A 304 -8.92 19.21 -11.56
N VAL A 305 -9.34 18.48 -10.55
CA VAL A 305 -10.73 18.04 -10.37
C VAL A 305 -11.47 18.90 -9.33
N ASP A 306 -10.97 20.12 -9.09
CA ASP A 306 -11.57 21.07 -8.15
C ASP A 306 -11.81 20.48 -6.75
N PHE A 307 -10.83 19.72 -6.27
CA PHE A 307 -10.83 19.10 -4.94
C PHE A 307 -11.99 18.12 -4.68
N ASP A 308 -12.63 17.60 -5.73
CA ASP A 308 -13.55 16.47 -5.64
C ASP A 308 -12.78 15.17 -5.34
N VAL A 309 -12.72 14.81 -4.06
CA VAL A 309 -12.03 13.61 -3.56
C VAL A 309 -12.64 12.30 -4.07
N PHE A 310 -13.87 12.32 -4.58
CA PHE A 310 -14.55 11.14 -5.12
C PHE A 310 -14.34 10.96 -6.63
N HIS A 311 -13.68 11.90 -7.29
CA HIS A 311 -13.53 11.88 -8.74
C HIS A 311 -12.74 10.63 -9.21
N PRO A 312 -13.25 9.83 -10.18
CA PRO A 312 -12.63 8.57 -10.60
C PRO A 312 -11.17 8.68 -11.08
N ARG A 313 -10.79 9.84 -11.64
CA ARG A 313 -9.42 10.13 -12.08
C ARG A 313 -8.39 10.02 -10.94
N LEU A 314 -8.78 10.26 -9.69
CA LEU A 314 -7.87 10.15 -8.54
C LEU A 314 -7.44 8.71 -8.25
N GLN A 315 -8.24 7.72 -8.67
CA GLN A 315 -7.95 6.29 -8.50
C GLN A 315 -7.14 5.71 -9.66
N GLN A 316 -6.95 6.48 -10.74
CA GLN A 316 -6.19 6.03 -11.91
C GLN A 316 -4.69 6.13 -11.65
N LYS A 317 -3.98 5.03 -11.90
CA LYS A 317 -2.52 4.98 -11.82
C LYS A 317 -1.90 5.90 -12.87
N ASN A 318 -0.88 6.67 -12.50
CA ASN A 318 -0.09 7.42 -13.46
C ASN A 318 0.84 6.45 -14.23
N THR A 319 0.57 6.25 -15.51
CA THR A 319 1.37 5.37 -16.39
C THR A 319 2.77 5.91 -16.67
N LEU A 320 2.97 7.22 -16.55
CA LEU A 320 4.26 7.90 -16.75
C LEU A 320 5.05 8.08 -15.45
N LEU A 321 4.55 7.57 -14.31
CA LEU A 321 5.21 7.75 -13.01
C LEU A 321 6.65 7.24 -13.02
N ALA A 322 6.89 6.07 -13.61
CA ALA A 322 8.23 5.49 -13.70
C ALA A 322 9.20 6.41 -14.48
N LEU A 323 8.73 7.00 -15.59
CA LEU A 323 9.50 7.95 -16.39
C LEU A 323 9.80 9.22 -15.60
N HIS A 324 8.79 9.79 -14.92
CA HIS A 324 8.98 10.99 -14.10
C HIS A 324 9.95 10.76 -12.94
N LEU A 325 9.84 9.62 -12.25
CA LEU A 325 10.76 9.22 -11.18
C LEU A 325 12.20 9.08 -11.73
N TYR A 326 12.37 8.45 -12.88
CA TYR A 326 13.67 8.30 -13.52
C TYR A 326 14.29 9.67 -13.88
N ILE A 327 13.52 10.56 -14.52
CA ILE A 327 13.98 11.91 -14.87
C ILE A 327 14.37 12.71 -13.62
N ARG A 328 13.60 12.61 -12.53
CA ARG A 328 13.86 13.33 -11.27
C ARG A 328 15.10 12.79 -10.55
N SER A 329 15.25 11.46 -10.53
CA SER A 329 16.46 10.80 -10.02
C SER A 329 17.71 11.26 -10.77
N TRP A 330 17.66 11.27 -12.11
CA TRP A 330 18.77 11.74 -12.95
C TRP A 330 19.10 13.21 -12.73
N LYS A 331 18.08 14.07 -12.61
CA LYS A 331 18.26 15.52 -12.34
C LYS A 331 18.74 15.82 -10.92
N LYS A 332 18.82 14.83 -10.03
CA LYS A 332 19.15 15.01 -8.61
C LYS A 332 18.26 16.09 -7.98
N ARG A 333 16.94 15.90 -8.05
CA ARG A 333 15.95 16.80 -7.42
C ARG A 333 14.77 16.00 -6.87
N TYR A 334 14.21 16.49 -5.77
CA TYR A 334 12.96 16.03 -5.15
C TYR A 334 11.98 17.20 -5.01
#